data_AF-A0A9X0W8Q7-F1
#
_entry.id   AF-A0A9X0W8Q7-F1
#
_cell.length_a   1.000
_cell.length_b   1.000
_cell.length_c   1.000
_cell.angle_alpha   90.00
_cell.angle_beta   90.00
_cell.angle_gamma   90.00
#
_symmetry.space_group_name_H-M   'P 1'
#
loop_
_entity.id
_entity.type
_entity.pdbx_description
1 polymer ?
#
loop_
_entity_poly.entity_id
_entity_poly.type
_entity_poly.pdbx_seq_one_letter_code
_entity_poly.pdbx_strand_id
1 'polypeptide(L)'
;MRRTDQPGRQQRSNIDIDIDIDIDKDRPALSAWWTVYEAHRASTLSTAARETPALGTLLKGSFRPLRCLAAILVLAVLFGCAGDGSRGTSMTISDCLEPTRTNSADIRRNLSRIQATGLCYRQQQVHEGRFRWTFHILEHQQHPQGPFWILPHDNEDTAFEVAVQTVIDYGGGLLAVDSGGQRNFLGQDPNRNFSRSHAESRRCRGQREPAPGYSQAVLDHYRDRRGPVLALHNNHNGWSGNGGVGTISMARESASLRAYPGARLNGNPGIQASRSNISGRNASRVSSTGTSSSTGSSNSSNGSIKGNRRLGDEDNLIFVVGSAPLSADPALKRRVAALNAAGLNVMHKQLNSTNFDCSLSDYVARHRLGEYYNIEAEHGDRQTQQQMVERLLAVLGIERLSAPRTSSPFLQQ
;
A
#
# COMPACT_ATOMS: atom_id res chain seq x y z
N MET A 1 -22.42 -32.77 50.14
CA MET A 1 -22.62 -31.58 49.29
C MET A 1 -21.77 -31.73 48.03
N ARG A 2 -22.35 -32.09 46.88
CA ARG A 2 -21.68 -32.10 45.57
C ARG A 2 -22.27 -30.93 44.77
N ARG A 3 -21.45 -29.97 44.36
CA ARG A 3 -21.81 -28.94 43.37
C ARG A 3 -21.41 -29.45 41.99
N THR A 4 -22.39 -29.49 41.09
CA THR A 4 -22.21 -29.68 39.66
C THR A 4 -22.25 -28.30 39.00
N ASP A 5 -21.13 -27.89 38.40
CA ASP A 5 -21.07 -26.69 37.56
C ASP A 5 -21.45 -27.07 36.12
N GLN A 6 -22.43 -26.37 35.55
CA GLN A 6 -22.71 -26.37 34.12
C GLN A 6 -22.11 -25.09 33.48
N PRO A 7 -21.44 -25.18 32.32
CA PRO A 7 -20.97 -24.00 31.61
C PRO A 7 -22.10 -23.36 30.79
N GLY A 8 -22.19 -22.03 30.91
CA GLY A 8 -23.19 -21.19 30.27
C GLY A 8 -23.07 -21.11 28.75
N ARG A 9 -24.24 -21.13 28.10
CA ARG A 9 -24.47 -21.01 26.66
C ARG A 9 -24.34 -19.54 26.23
N GLN A 10 -23.30 -19.18 25.48
CA GLN A 10 -23.18 -17.84 24.87
C GLN A 10 -24.19 -17.68 23.73
N GLN A 11 -25.14 -16.75 23.90
CA GLN A 11 -26.03 -16.28 22.84
C GLN A 11 -25.26 -15.46 21.81
N ARG A 12 -25.31 -15.88 20.54
CA ARG A 12 -24.93 -15.06 19.39
C ARG A 12 -26.18 -14.31 18.91
N SER A 13 -26.16 -12.99 18.98
CA SER A 13 -27.15 -12.13 18.32
C SER A 13 -26.71 -11.86 16.88
N ASN A 14 -27.37 -12.48 15.91
CA ASN A 14 -27.34 -12.04 14.52
C ASN A 14 -28.39 -10.92 14.37
N ILE A 15 -27.99 -9.77 13.85
CA ILE A 15 -28.88 -8.72 13.37
C ILE A 15 -28.57 -8.58 11.88
N ASP A 16 -29.47 -9.14 11.05
CA ASP A 16 -29.49 -8.93 9.61
C ASP A 16 -30.25 -7.63 9.31
N ILE A 17 -29.65 -6.73 8.54
CA ILE A 17 -30.30 -5.55 7.97
C ILE A 17 -30.05 -5.61 6.46
N ASP A 18 -31.11 -5.93 5.71
CA ASP A 18 -31.13 -5.85 4.26
C ASP A 18 -31.19 -4.38 3.81
N ILE A 19 -30.23 -3.96 2.99
CA ILE A 19 -30.30 -2.73 2.22
C ILE A 19 -30.01 -3.11 0.77
N ASP A 20 -31.07 -3.14 -0.04
CA ASP A 20 -30.99 -3.25 -1.49
C ASP A 20 -30.31 -1.99 -2.05
N ILE A 21 -29.13 -2.19 -2.65
CA ILE A 21 -28.51 -1.20 -3.53
C ILE A 21 -28.28 -1.89 -4.87
N ASP A 22 -29.11 -1.51 -5.83
CA ASP A 22 -29.01 -1.91 -7.22
C ASP A 22 -27.69 -1.35 -7.81
N ILE A 23 -26.73 -2.23 -8.08
CA ILE A 23 -25.46 -1.87 -8.73
C ILE A 23 -25.57 -2.25 -10.20
N ASP A 24 -25.80 -1.22 -10.99
CA ASP A 24 -25.81 -1.21 -12.45
C ASP A 24 -24.59 -1.97 -13.02
N LYS A 25 -24.86 -3.13 -13.61
CA LYS A 25 -23.90 -3.96 -14.33
C LYS A 25 -23.98 -3.55 -15.79
N ASP A 26 -23.13 -2.62 -16.23
CA ASP A 26 -22.57 -2.55 -17.58
C ASP A 26 -22.02 -1.14 -17.88
N ARG A 27 -20.73 -0.85 -17.63
CA ARG A 27 -19.94 0.16 -18.39
C ARG A 27 -18.40 -0.06 -18.31
N PRO A 28 -17.65 0.20 -19.40
CA PRO A 28 -16.19 0.25 -19.41
C PRO A 28 -15.71 1.66 -19.04
N ALA A 29 -15.06 1.83 -17.88
CA ALA A 29 -14.81 3.15 -17.30
C ALA A 29 -13.36 3.31 -16.79
N LEU A 30 -12.39 3.27 -17.70
CA LEU A 30 -11.04 3.80 -17.42
C LEU A 30 -10.64 4.94 -18.36
N SER A 31 -11.16 5.02 -19.60
CA SER A 31 -10.77 6.09 -20.54
C SER A 31 -11.61 7.37 -20.40
N ALA A 32 -12.93 7.28 -20.21
CA ALA A 32 -13.82 8.44 -20.20
C ALA A 32 -13.65 9.35 -18.96
N TRP A 33 -13.23 8.79 -17.84
CA TRP A 33 -13.03 9.54 -16.59
C TRP A 33 -11.72 10.35 -16.59
N TRP A 34 -10.74 9.93 -17.38
CA TRP A 34 -9.46 10.62 -17.49
C TRP A 34 -9.60 12.00 -18.16
N THR A 35 -10.47 12.12 -19.17
CA THR A 35 -10.70 13.38 -19.88
C THR A 35 -11.31 14.48 -18.99
N VAL A 36 -12.20 14.10 -18.06
CA VAL A 36 -12.83 15.07 -17.13
C VAL A 36 -11.82 15.58 -16.10
N TYR A 37 -10.85 14.73 -15.70
CA TYR A 37 -9.83 15.10 -14.72
C TYR A 37 -8.72 15.99 -15.32
N GLU A 38 -8.23 15.69 -16.53
CA GLU A 38 -7.28 16.54 -17.26
C GLU A 38 -7.84 17.95 -17.50
N ALA A 39 -9.14 18.06 -17.80
CA ALA A 39 -9.82 19.36 -17.94
C ALA A 39 -9.81 20.19 -16.65
N HIS A 40 -9.91 19.55 -15.48
CA HIS A 40 -9.91 20.25 -14.19
C HIS A 40 -8.49 20.67 -13.75
N ARG A 41 -7.46 19.87 -14.07
CA ARG A 41 -6.05 20.17 -13.81
C ARG A 41 -5.51 21.30 -14.71
N ALA A 42 -5.89 21.31 -15.99
CA ALA A 42 -5.50 22.39 -16.91
C ALA A 42 -6.07 23.75 -16.48
N SER A 43 -7.28 23.76 -15.90
CA SER A 43 -7.93 24.98 -15.38
C SER A 43 -7.20 25.59 -14.18
N THR A 44 -6.59 24.78 -13.32
CA THR A 44 -5.93 25.24 -12.09
C THR A 44 -4.50 25.72 -12.34
N LEU A 45 -3.80 25.15 -13.33
CA LEU A 45 -2.46 25.60 -13.72
C LEU A 45 -2.49 26.89 -14.57
N SER A 46 -3.56 27.13 -15.34
CA SER A 46 -3.68 28.34 -16.16
C SER A 46 -3.93 29.63 -15.36
N THR A 47 -4.35 29.54 -14.09
CA THR A 47 -4.64 30.72 -13.25
C THR A 47 -3.40 31.26 -12.52
N ALA A 48 -2.29 30.50 -12.49
CA ALA A 48 -1.06 30.88 -11.80
C ALA A 48 -0.05 31.65 -12.68
N ALA A 49 -0.32 31.80 -13.98
CA ALA A 49 0.59 32.45 -14.93
C ALA A 49 -0.14 33.49 -15.79
N ARG A 50 -0.55 34.61 -15.19
CA ARG A 50 -0.76 35.85 -15.95
C ARG A 50 -0.16 37.02 -15.18
N GLU A 51 1.05 37.35 -15.62
CA GLU A 51 1.70 38.63 -15.41
C GLU A 51 0.77 39.77 -15.86
N THR A 52 0.73 40.82 -15.05
CA THR A 52 0.07 42.09 -15.32
C THR A 52 0.75 42.85 -16.46
N PRO A 53 0.06 43.22 -17.55
CA PRO A 53 0.54 44.26 -18.42
C PRO A 53 0.11 45.63 -17.91
N ALA A 54 1.07 46.57 -17.96
CA ALA A 54 0.88 47.98 -17.69
C ALA A 54 -0.21 48.57 -18.61
N LEU A 55 -1.19 49.23 -18.01
CA LEU A 55 -2.25 49.97 -18.70
C LEU A 55 -1.82 51.42 -18.88
N GLY A 56 -1.23 51.71 -20.03
CA GLY A 56 -1.03 53.06 -20.54
C GLY A 56 -2.31 53.62 -21.16
N THR A 57 -2.70 54.80 -20.67
CA THR A 57 -3.27 55.95 -21.39
C THR A 57 -4.08 55.70 -22.68
N LEU A 58 -5.40 55.94 -22.64
CA LEU A 58 -6.14 56.93 -23.47
C LEU A 58 -7.64 56.64 -23.40
N LEU A 59 -8.44 57.63 -23.02
CA LEU A 59 -9.53 58.22 -23.82
C LEU A 59 -10.39 59.15 -22.95
N LYS A 60 -10.32 60.44 -23.27
CA LYS A 60 -11.32 61.46 -22.89
C LYS A 60 -12.58 61.20 -23.71
N GLY A 61 -13.72 61.05 -23.04
CA GLY A 61 -15.03 60.91 -23.68
C GLY A 61 -16.15 61.16 -22.68
N SER A 62 -17.10 61.97 -23.10
CA SER A 62 -18.05 62.75 -22.30
C SER A 62 -19.25 61.95 -21.74
N PHE A 63 -19.60 62.26 -20.50
CA PHE A 63 -20.89 62.15 -19.80
C PHE A 63 -22.10 61.44 -20.47
N ARG A 64 -22.63 60.40 -19.81
CA ARG A 64 -24.09 60.16 -19.61
C ARG A 64 -24.38 59.48 -18.24
N PRO A 65 -25.47 59.83 -17.54
CA PRO A 65 -25.77 59.35 -16.19
C PRO A 65 -26.60 58.06 -16.22
N LEU A 66 -25.93 56.91 -16.10
CA LEU A 66 -26.56 55.61 -15.79
C LEU A 66 -25.77 54.86 -14.71
N ARG A 67 -25.18 55.63 -13.76
CA ARG A 67 -24.19 55.13 -12.80
C ARG A 67 -24.74 54.64 -11.45
N CYS A 68 -26.05 54.72 -11.20
CA CYS A 68 -26.59 54.28 -9.90
C CYS A 68 -27.09 52.83 -9.85
N LEU A 69 -27.47 52.20 -10.97
CA LEU A 69 -27.90 50.79 -10.97
C LEU A 69 -26.75 49.80 -11.22
N ALA A 70 -25.71 50.19 -11.95
CA ALA A 70 -24.53 49.37 -12.17
C ALA A 70 -23.63 49.25 -10.91
N ALA A 71 -23.64 50.23 -10.01
CA ALA A 71 -22.82 50.20 -8.79
C ALA A 71 -23.35 49.19 -7.74
N ILE A 72 -24.67 48.93 -7.70
CA ILE A 72 -25.26 47.98 -6.75
C ILE A 72 -25.09 46.52 -7.25
N LEU A 73 -25.13 46.29 -8.57
CA LEU A 73 -24.86 44.97 -9.14
C LEU A 73 -23.37 44.56 -9.05
N VAL A 74 -22.45 45.54 -9.15
CA VAL A 74 -21.00 45.29 -8.97
C VAL A 74 -20.66 44.99 -7.50
N LEU A 75 -21.36 45.59 -6.53
CA LEU A 75 -21.17 45.23 -5.12
C LEU A 75 -21.73 43.83 -4.78
N ALA A 76 -22.85 43.40 -5.38
CA ALA A 76 -23.38 42.06 -5.15
C ALA A 76 -22.49 40.94 -5.75
N VAL A 77 -21.78 41.21 -6.85
CA VAL A 77 -20.78 40.28 -7.41
C VAL A 77 -19.50 40.22 -6.56
N LEU A 78 -19.13 41.30 -5.88
CA LEU A 78 -17.93 41.33 -5.01
C LEU A 78 -18.15 40.69 -3.63
N PHE A 79 -19.40 40.61 -3.14
CA PHE A 79 -19.73 39.97 -1.86
C PHE A 79 -20.45 38.61 -1.99
N GLY A 80 -20.86 38.21 -3.20
CA GLY A 80 -21.60 36.96 -3.46
C GLY A 80 -20.76 35.69 -3.57
N CYS A 81 -19.43 35.79 -3.53
CA CYS A 81 -18.52 34.64 -3.47
C CYS A 81 -17.92 34.50 -2.06
N ALA A 82 -18.75 34.56 -1.03
CA ALA A 82 -18.47 33.81 0.21
C ALA A 82 -18.64 32.33 -0.13
N GLY A 83 -17.75 31.83 -1.00
CA GLY A 83 -17.68 30.42 -1.34
C GLY A 83 -17.54 29.67 -0.03
N ASP A 84 -18.39 28.67 0.15
CA ASP A 84 -18.30 27.71 1.25
C ASP A 84 -16.82 27.47 1.51
N GLY A 85 -16.38 27.83 2.72
CA GLY A 85 -15.03 27.67 3.21
C GLY A 85 -14.67 26.19 3.37
N SER A 86 -14.88 25.41 2.31
CA SER A 86 -14.21 24.16 2.03
C SER A 86 -12.73 24.45 2.24
N ARG A 87 -12.25 24.05 3.41
CA ARG A 87 -10.85 24.14 3.78
C ARG A 87 -10.12 23.36 2.69
N GLY A 88 -9.55 24.08 1.73
CA GLY A 88 -8.98 23.49 0.53
C GLY A 88 -7.97 22.42 0.92
N THR A 89 -7.96 21.33 0.17
CA THR A 89 -6.86 20.36 0.25
C THR A 89 -5.65 20.99 -0.41
N SER A 90 -4.51 21.05 0.29
CA SER A 90 -3.23 21.38 -0.33
C SER A 90 -2.27 20.21 -0.20
N MET A 91 -1.44 20.03 -1.23
CA MET A 91 -0.47 18.96 -1.30
C MET A 91 0.85 19.53 -1.80
N THR A 92 1.93 19.20 -1.11
CA THR A 92 3.30 19.52 -1.53
C THR A 92 4.14 18.26 -1.51
N ILE A 93 5.09 18.17 -2.43
CA ILE A 93 6.11 17.11 -2.43
C ILE A 93 7.46 17.77 -2.68
N SER A 94 8.44 17.47 -1.85
CA SER A 94 9.78 18.01 -2.00
C SER A 94 10.50 17.39 -3.20
N ASP A 95 11.58 18.03 -3.64
CA ASP A 95 12.63 17.35 -4.40
C ASP A 95 13.35 16.31 -3.52
N CYS A 96 14.39 15.69 -4.08
CA CYS A 96 15.27 14.81 -3.34
C CYS A 96 15.98 15.57 -2.22
N LEU A 97 15.78 15.13 -0.97
CA LEU A 97 16.31 15.73 0.24
C LEU A 97 17.46 14.88 0.78
N GLU A 98 18.40 15.54 1.45
CA GLU A 98 19.38 14.86 2.30
C GLU A 98 18.69 14.19 3.50
N PRO A 99 18.79 12.85 3.68
CA PRO A 99 18.09 12.14 4.75
C PRO A 99 18.51 12.58 6.17
N THR A 100 19.68 13.22 6.32
CA THR A 100 20.15 13.77 7.60
C THR A 100 19.37 15.01 8.04
N ARG A 101 18.61 15.65 7.16
CA ARG A 101 17.85 16.88 7.46
C ARG A 101 16.48 16.63 8.09
N THR A 102 16.01 15.38 8.13
CA THR A 102 14.72 15.04 8.76
C THR A 102 14.89 14.61 10.21
N ASN A 103 13.86 14.88 11.03
CA ASN A 103 13.77 14.43 12.41
C ASN A 103 13.03 13.09 12.58
N SER A 104 12.62 12.46 11.48
CA SER A 104 11.95 11.16 11.48
C SER A 104 12.82 10.07 12.10
N ALA A 105 12.28 9.33 13.07
CA ALA A 105 12.98 8.24 13.70
C ALA A 105 13.29 7.11 12.70
N ASP A 106 12.34 6.80 11.82
CA ASP A 106 12.46 5.75 10.81
C ASP A 106 13.57 6.01 9.79
N ILE A 107 13.65 7.24 9.30
CA ILE A 107 14.71 7.65 8.38
C ILE A 107 16.08 7.60 9.08
N ARG A 108 16.18 8.10 10.33
CA ARG A 108 17.44 8.06 11.08
C ARG A 108 17.91 6.64 11.37
N ARG A 109 16.99 5.73 11.74
CA ARG A 109 17.28 4.31 12.01
C ARG A 109 17.87 3.60 10.79
N ASN A 110 17.48 4.02 9.58
CA ASN A 110 17.91 3.43 8.32
C ASN A 110 18.90 4.30 7.52
N LEU A 111 19.41 5.38 8.13
CA LEU A 111 20.19 6.41 7.46
C LEU A 111 21.38 5.85 6.70
N SER A 112 22.16 4.98 7.34
CA SER A 112 23.36 4.39 6.72
C SER A 112 23.04 3.58 5.46
N ARG A 113 21.92 2.85 5.45
CA ARG A 113 21.48 2.07 4.28
C ARG A 113 21.01 2.99 3.16
N ILE A 114 20.16 3.95 3.49
CA ILE A 114 19.61 4.93 2.54
C ILE A 114 20.74 5.70 1.85
N GLN A 115 21.74 6.18 2.61
CA GLN A 115 22.89 6.90 2.07
C GLN A 115 23.81 5.99 1.24
N ALA A 116 24.11 4.79 1.72
CA ALA A 116 25.03 3.87 1.03
C ALA A 116 24.51 3.44 -0.35
N THR A 117 23.19 3.41 -0.55
CA THR A 117 22.56 3.00 -1.82
C THR A 117 22.10 4.18 -2.67
N GLY A 118 22.22 5.41 -2.16
CA GLY A 118 21.78 6.61 -2.88
C GLY A 118 20.28 6.63 -3.18
N LEU A 119 19.44 6.10 -2.27
CA LEU A 119 17.99 6.22 -2.44
C LEU A 119 17.58 7.69 -2.38
N CYS A 120 16.66 8.07 -3.26
CA CYS A 120 16.12 9.42 -3.20
C CYS A 120 15.07 9.52 -2.09
N TYR A 121 15.35 10.33 -1.08
CA TYR A 121 14.41 10.64 0.00
C TYR A 121 13.61 11.89 -0.33
N ARG A 122 12.28 11.82 -0.24
CA ARG A 122 11.38 12.97 -0.42
C ARG A 122 10.38 13.01 0.73
N GLN A 123 9.84 14.20 0.98
CA GLN A 123 8.74 14.40 1.92
C GLN A 123 7.52 14.92 1.15
N GLN A 124 6.38 14.28 1.34
CA GLN A 124 5.11 14.78 0.84
C GLN A 124 4.24 15.20 2.02
N GLN A 125 3.59 16.35 1.93
CA GLN A 125 2.67 16.84 2.95
C GLN A 125 1.30 17.08 2.35
N VAL A 126 0.25 16.68 3.08
CA VAL A 126 -1.14 16.94 2.71
C VAL A 126 -1.83 17.65 3.85
N HIS A 127 -2.36 18.83 3.55
CA HIS A 127 -3.20 19.59 4.48
C HIS A 127 -4.65 19.45 4.05
N GLU A 128 -5.49 18.87 4.90
CA GLU A 128 -6.93 18.76 4.67
C GLU A 128 -7.68 18.78 6.01
N GLY A 129 -8.69 19.65 6.13
CA GLY A 129 -9.36 19.86 7.40
C GLY A 129 -8.37 20.28 8.51
N ARG A 130 -8.31 19.50 9.60
CA ARG A 130 -7.32 19.69 10.67
C ARG A 130 -6.05 18.84 10.51
N PHE A 131 -6.02 17.92 9.55
CA PHE A 131 -4.91 17.00 9.38
C PHE A 131 -3.80 17.63 8.57
N ARG A 132 -2.56 17.36 9.00
CA ARG A 132 -1.33 17.66 8.28
C ARG A 132 -0.56 16.36 8.12
N TRP A 133 -0.97 15.56 7.16
CA TRP A 133 -0.33 14.29 6.88
C TRP A 133 1.08 14.53 6.36
N THR A 134 2.02 13.76 6.87
CA THR A 134 3.39 13.73 6.36
C THR A 134 3.67 12.32 5.86
N PHE A 135 4.26 12.23 4.67
CA PHE A 135 4.73 10.99 4.10
C PHE A 135 6.23 11.06 3.87
N HIS A 136 6.93 10.00 4.23
CA HIS A 136 8.32 9.76 3.86
C HIS A 136 8.35 8.86 2.64
N ILE A 137 9.01 9.33 1.57
CA ILE A 137 9.08 8.61 0.32
C ILE A 137 10.55 8.27 0.05
N LEU A 138 10.84 7.00 -0.22
CA LEU A 138 12.15 6.53 -0.65
C LEU A 138 12.02 5.90 -2.03
N GLU A 139 12.79 6.37 -3.01
CA GLU A 139 12.73 5.87 -4.39
C GLU A 139 14.10 5.43 -4.89
N HIS A 140 14.12 4.30 -5.60
CA HIS A 140 15.32 3.81 -6.27
C HIS A 140 15.46 4.48 -7.63
N GLN A 141 16.31 5.52 -7.73
CA GLN A 141 16.41 6.34 -8.94
C GLN A 141 16.81 5.57 -10.21
N GLN A 142 17.68 4.56 -10.07
CA GLN A 142 18.13 3.75 -11.22
C GLN A 142 17.14 2.66 -11.64
N HIS A 143 16.21 2.28 -10.74
CA HIS A 143 15.27 1.19 -10.96
C HIS A 143 13.86 1.61 -10.49
N PRO A 144 13.30 2.73 -10.99
CA PRO A 144 12.06 3.30 -10.45
C PRO A 144 10.83 2.43 -10.71
N GLN A 145 10.92 1.50 -11.67
CA GLN A 145 9.83 0.60 -12.08
C GLN A 145 9.69 -0.64 -11.20
N GLY A 146 10.50 -0.79 -10.14
CA GLY A 146 10.33 -1.85 -9.15
C GLY A 146 9.05 -1.71 -8.33
N PRO A 147 8.82 -2.63 -7.37
CA PRO A 147 7.62 -2.64 -6.53
C PRO A 147 7.49 -1.35 -5.72
N PHE A 148 6.26 -0.88 -5.52
CA PHE A 148 5.98 0.26 -4.65
C PHE A 148 5.25 -0.20 -3.40
N TRP A 149 5.81 0.18 -2.25
CA TRP A 149 5.37 -0.25 -0.93
C TRP A 149 4.68 0.88 -0.19
N ILE A 150 3.65 0.56 0.60
CA ILE A 150 3.05 1.49 1.55
C ILE A 150 3.04 0.94 2.98
N LEU A 151 3.44 1.80 3.91
CA LEU A 151 3.43 1.56 5.34
C LEU A 151 2.52 2.61 5.99
N PRO A 152 1.28 2.27 6.30
CA PRO A 152 0.32 3.25 6.80
C PRO A 152 0.47 3.52 8.30
N HIS A 153 1.18 2.69 9.08
CA HIS A 153 1.42 2.95 10.50
C HIS A 153 2.90 3.19 10.77
N ASP A 154 3.17 4.26 11.53
CA ASP A 154 4.52 4.75 11.82
C ASP A 154 5.21 3.98 12.96
N ASN A 155 4.45 3.21 13.75
CA ASN A 155 4.97 2.41 14.85
C ASN A 155 5.33 0.96 14.45
N GLU A 156 5.40 0.67 13.16
CA GLU A 156 5.71 -0.64 12.59
C GLU A 156 7.18 -0.67 12.10
N ASP A 157 8.11 -0.40 13.03
CA ASP A 157 9.55 -0.26 12.78
C ASP A 157 10.15 -1.40 11.94
N THR A 158 9.73 -2.64 12.21
CA THR A 158 10.24 -3.82 11.51
C THR A 158 9.79 -3.84 10.05
N ALA A 159 8.52 -3.49 9.79
CA ALA A 159 8.00 -3.32 8.45
C ALA A 159 8.78 -2.23 7.70
N PHE A 160 9.09 -1.10 8.35
CA PHE A 160 9.88 -0.03 7.74
C PHE A 160 11.27 -0.50 7.32
N GLU A 161 12.00 -1.18 8.20
CA GLU A 161 13.33 -1.70 7.89
C GLU A 161 13.32 -2.71 6.73
N VAL A 162 12.31 -3.59 6.66
CA VAL A 162 12.14 -4.54 5.56
C VAL A 162 11.78 -3.82 4.28
N ALA A 163 10.93 -2.79 4.33
CA ALA A 163 10.56 -1.99 3.17
C ALA A 163 11.78 -1.30 2.55
N VAL A 164 12.62 -0.65 3.37
CA VAL A 164 13.88 -0.03 2.91
C VAL A 164 14.77 -1.06 2.23
N GLN A 165 14.97 -2.21 2.87
CA GLN A 165 15.77 -3.30 2.30
C GLN A 165 15.19 -3.78 0.96
N THR A 166 13.87 -3.85 0.85
CA THR A 166 13.20 -4.30 -0.37
C THR A 166 13.34 -3.29 -1.50
N VAL A 167 13.26 -1.99 -1.23
CA VAL A 167 13.53 -0.95 -2.25
C VAL A 167 14.97 -1.02 -2.73
N ILE A 168 15.93 -1.31 -1.85
CA ILE A 168 17.34 -1.53 -2.22
C ILE A 168 17.48 -2.78 -3.10
N ASP A 169 16.82 -3.87 -2.74
CA ASP A 169 17.02 -5.17 -3.38
C ASP A 169 16.22 -5.34 -4.68
N TYR A 170 15.09 -4.64 -4.85
CA TYR A 170 14.15 -4.83 -5.97
C TYR A 170 13.86 -3.54 -6.73
N GLY A 171 14.39 -2.40 -6.29
CA GLY A 171 14.08 -1.09 -6.84
C GLY A 171 12.69 -0.59 -6.42
N GLY A 172 12.14 0.32 -7.22
CA GLY A 172 10.80 0.88 -7.01
C GLY A 172 10.79 1.98 -5.97
N GLY A 173 9.88 1.89 -5.00
CA GLY A 173 9.80 2.90 -3.95
C GLY A 173 8.98 2.48 -2.73
N LEU A 174 9.00 3.33 -1.72
CA LEU A 174 8.30 3.19 -0.45
C LEU A 174 7.65 4.51 -0.11
N LEU A 175 6.39 4.49 0.32
CA LEU A 175 5.71 5.57 1.02
C LEU A 175 5.35 5.12 2.43
N ALA A 176 5.89 5.79 3.45
CA ALA A 176 5.55 5.57 4.85
C ALA A 176 4.82 6.80 5.41
N VAL A 177 3.78 6.58 6.20
CA VAL A 177 3.03 7.66 6.87
C VAL A 177 3.71 8.00 8.19
N ASP A 178 4.09 9.26 8.37
CA ASP A 178 4.61 9.77 9.64
C ASP A 178 3.44 10.18 10.54
N SER A 179 3.38 9.57 11.73
CA SER A 179 2.40 9.90 12.76
C SER A 179 3.05 10.19 14.12
N GLY A 180 4.36 10.44 14.14
CA GLY A 180 5.14 10.70 15.35
C GLY A 180 5.41 9.46 16.19
N GLY A 181 5.68 8.32 15.54
CA GLY A 181 5.92 7.01 16.15
C GLY A 181 4.66 6.36 16.72
N GLN A 182 3.47 6.76 16.26
CA GLN A 182 2.20 6.24 16.75
C GLN A 182 1.52 5.32 15.72
N ARG A 183 0.48 4.61 16.15
CA ARG A 183 -0.42 3.90 15.22
C ARG A 183 -1.38 4.88 14.53
N ASN A 184 -1.92 5.82 15.31
CA ASN A 184 -2.96 6.74 14.88
C ASN A 184 -2.40 8.16 14.80
N PHE A 185 -2.72 8.88 13.72
CA PHE A 185 -2.40 10.30 13.60
C PHE A 185 -3.59 11.13 14.10
N LEU A 186 -3.41 11.89 15.19
CA LEU A 186 -4.49 12.65 15.83
C LEU A 186 -5.75 11.80 16.05
N GLY A 187 -5.58 10.54 16.47
CA GLY A 187 -6.66 9.59 16.75
C GLY A 187 -7.37 9.00 15.52
N GLN A 188 -6.88 9.25 14.30
CA GLN A 188 -7.37 8.62 13.07
C GLN A 188 -6.35 7.57 12.61
N ASP A 189 -6.79 6.35 12.37
CA ASP A 189 -5.97 5.27 11.81
C ASP A 189 -5.73 5.58 10.31
N PRO A 190 -4.47 5.79 9.87
CA PRO A 190 -4.19 6.10 8.46
C PRO A 190 -4.63 4.97 7.52
N ASN A 191 -4.59 3.71 7.96
CA ASN A 191 -5.13 2.58 7.22
C ASN A 191 -6.64 2.39 7.42
N ARG A 192 -7.37 3.42 7.86
CA ARG A 192 -8.84 3.49 7.75
C ARG A 192 -9.26 4.74 7.02
N ASN A 193 -8.35 5.33 6.25
CA ASN A 193 -8.51 6.66 5.70
C ASN A 193 -8.80 6.73 4.19
N PHE A 194 -9.07 5.59 3.54
CA PHE A 194 -9.16 5.51 2.08
C PHE A 194 -10.59 5.72 1.56
N SER A 195 -10.80 6.82 0.84
CA SER A 195 -12.09 7.22 0.26
C SER A 195 -11.91 8.23 -0.90
N ARG A 196 -12.82 8.24 -1.89
CA ARG A 196 -12.78 9.17 -3.04
C ARG A 196 -13.42 10.51 -2.77
N SER A 197 -14.29 10.58 -1.77
CA SER A 197 -15.12 11.75 -1.51
C SER A 197 -15.57 11.77 -0.06
N HIS A 198 -15.92 12.96 0.42
CA HIS A 198 -16.57 13.12 1.73
C HIS A 198 -17.80 12.22 1.91
N ALA A 199 -18.56 11.98 0.84
CA ALA A 199 -19.74 11.11 0.91
C ALA A 199 -19.37 9.64 1.16
N GLU A 200 -18.30 9.15 0.55
CA GLU A 200 -17.78 7.81 0.82
C GLU A 200 -17.13 7.71 2.21
N SER A 201 -16.37 8.74 2.61
CA SER A 201 -15.76 8.84 3.93
C SER A 201 -16.76 8.67 5.08
N ARG A 202 -18.00 9.13 4.91
CA ARG A 202 -19.07 8.97 5.93
C ARG A 202 -19.41 7.52 6.25
N ARG A 203 -19.04 6.55 5.39
CA ARG A 203 -19.22 5.11 5.65
C ARG A 203 -18.06 4.53 6.47
N CYS A 204 -16.95 5.24 6.56
CA CYS A 204 -15.74 4.83 7.25
C CYS A 204 -15.87 5.08 8.75
N ARG A 205 -16.35 4.08 9.51
CA ARG A 205 -16.53 4.19 10.97
C ARG A 205 -15.24 4.53 11.73
N GLY A 206 -14.08 4.25 11.14
CA GLY A 206 -12.76 4.56 11.70
C GLY A 206 -12.24 5.96 11.39
N GLN A 207 -12.88 6.73 10.50
CA GLN A 207 -12.48 8.10 10.20
C GLN A 207 -13.12 9.08 11.19
N ARG A 208 -12.30 9.94 11.78
CA ARG A 208 -12.76 11.08 12.58
C ARG A 208 -13.19 12.24 11.69
N GLU A 209 -12.44 12.50 10.61
CA GLU A 209 -12.85 13.44 9.55
C GLU A 209 -12.52 12.85 8.18
N PRO A 210 -13.34 13.15 7.15
CA PRO A 210 -13.04 12.79 5.77
C PRO A 210 -11.68 13.33 5.31
N ALA A 211 -10.94 12.49 4.59
CA ALA A 211 -9.60 12.81 4.11
C ALA A 211 -9.34 12.23 2.69
N PRO A 212 -10.11 12.67 1.68
CA PRO A 212 -9.91 12.21 0.30
C PRO A 212 -8.58 12.68 -0.30
N GLY A 213 -8.02 13.80 0.17
CA GLY A 213 -6.70 14.29 -0.23
C GLY A 213 -5.57 13.35 0.20
N TYR A 214 -5.63 12.79 1.41
CA TYR A 214 -4.73 11.71 1.85
C TYR A 214 -4.82 10.50 0.92
N SER A 215 -6.04 10.07 0.60
CA SER A 215 -6.26 8.91 -0.28
C SER A 215 -5.64 9.15 -1.65
N GLN A 216 -5.89 10.32 -2.23
CA GLN A 216 -5.35 10.71 -3.51
C GLN A 216 -3.81 10.78 -3.48
N ALA A 217 -3.23 11.38 -2.45
CA ALA A 217 -1.79 11.49 -2.29
C ALA A 217 -1.08 10.13 -2.31
N VAL A 218 -1.65 9.13 -1.63
CA VAL A 218 -1.14 7.76 -1.64
C VAL A 218 -1.28 7.13 -3.02
N LEU A 219 -2.48 7.22 -3.61
CA LEU A 219 -2.79 6.52 -4.86
C LEU A 219 -2.07 7.11 -6.08
N ASP A 220 -1.71 8.39 -6.04
CA ASP A 220 -0.97 9.05 -7.12
C ASP A 220 0.40 8.41 -7.35
N HIS A 221 1.01 7.78 -6.34
CA HIS A 221 2.26 7.02 -6.50
C HIS A 221 2.10 5.70 -7.25
N TYR A 222 0.89 5.18 -7.38
CA TYR A 222 0.58 3.94 -8.10
C TYR A 222 0.05 4.19 -9.52
N ARG A 223 -0.37 5.42 -9.84
CA ARG A 223 -1.11 5.76 -11.07
C ARG A 223 -0.45 5.24 -12.35
N ASP A 224 0.86 5.37 -12.44
CA ASP A 224 1.63 5.02 -13.64
C ASP A 224 2.48 3.74 -13.47
N ARG A 225 2.29 3.02 -12.36
CA ARG A 225 3.05 1.82 -12.05
C ARG A 225 2.32 0.58 -12.53
N ARG A 226 3.07 -0.34 -13.14
CA ARG A 226 2.58 -1.67 -13.47
C ARG A 226 2.89 -2.61 -12.30
N GLY A 227 1.86 -3.17 -11.68
CA GLY A 227 2.04 -4.15 -10.62
C GLY A 227 0.97 -4.06 -9.55
N PRO A 228 1.05 -4.95 -8.54
CA PRO A 228 0.15 -4.90 -7.40
C PRO A 228 0.44 -3.72 -6.49
N VAL A 229 -0.57 -3.33 -5.72
CA VAL A 229 -0.43 -2.49 -4.54
C VAL A 229 0.11 -3.35 -3.40
N LEU A 230 1.23 -2.97 -2.80
CA LEU A 230 1.91 -3.75 -1.78
C LEU A 230 1.96 -2.97 -0.47
N ALA A 231 1.49 -3.57 0.61
CA ALA A 231 1.57 -3.00 1.96
C ALA A 231 2.37 -3.92 2.88
N LEU A 232 3.11 -3.32 3.81
CA LEU A 232 3.75 -4.05 4.91
C LEU A 232 3.15 -3.57 6.22
N HIS A 233 2.96 -4.54 7.12
CA HIS A 233 2.45 -4.30 8.45
C HIS A 233 3.17 -5.17 9.48
N ASN A 234 3.11 -4.77 10.74
CA ASN A 234 3.45 -5.65 11.85
C ASN A 234 2.25 -5.91 12.74
N ASN A 235 2.05 -7.16 13.08
CA ASN A 235 1.02 -7.61 13.99
C ASN A 235 1.66 -8.03 15.31
N HIS A 236 0.99 -7.75 16.42
CA HIS A 236 1.47 -8.26 17.70
C HIS A 236 1.21 -9.77 17.81
N ASN A 237 2.07 -10.47 18.55
CA ASN A 237 1.94 -11.90 18.78
C ASN A 237 0.61 -12.25 19.46
N GLY A 238 -0.05 -13.25 18.89
CA GLY A 238 -1.30 -13.84 19.29
C GLY A 238 -2.49 -12.93 19.00
N TRP A 239 -3.62 -13.53 18.62
CA TRP A 239 -4.88 -12.81 18.51
C TRP A 239 -5.52 -12.54 19.88
N SER A 240 -6.10 -11.35 20.07
CA SER A 240 -6.75 -10.96 21.34
C SER A 240 -7.89 -11.87 21.78
N GLY A 241 -8.57 -12.54 20.85
CA GLY A 241 -9.57 -13.55 21.19
C GLY A 241 -9.00 -14.89 21.69
N ASN A 242 -7.69 -15.11 21.54
CA ASN A 242 -6.97 -16.31 21.99
C ASN A 242 -5.84 -15.98 23.00
N GLY A 243 -5.90 -14.82 23.66
CA GLY A 243 -4.95 -14.45 24.71
C GLY A 243 -3.71 -13.66 24.26
N GLY A 244 -3.63 -13.23 23.00
CA GLY A 244 -2.62 -12.28 22.53
C GLY A 244 -3.10 -10.82 22.50
N VAL A 245 -2.39 -9.95 21.78
CA VAL A 245 -2.75 -8.51 21.62
C VAL A 245 -2.90 -8.08 20.15
N GLY A 246 -2.62 -8.97 19.21
CA GLY A 246 -2.81 -8.79 17.78
C GLY A 246 -4.28 -8.75 17.36
N THR A 247 -4.53 -8.16 16.20
CA THR A 247 -5.90 -7.98 15.66
C THR A 247 -6.17 -8.83 14.42
N ILE A 248 -5.13 -9.33 13.76
CA ILE A 248 -5.20 -10.17 12.56
C ILE A 248 -4.50 -11.48 12.90
N SER A 249 -5.05 -12.61 12.45
CA SER A 249 -4.46 -13.94 12.66
C SER A 249 -5.20 -14.96 11.81
N MET A 250 -4.51 -16.01 11.37
CA MET A 250 -5.11 -17.15 10.67
C MET A 250 -6.20 -17.84 11.50
N ALA A 251 -6.17 -17.71 12.83
CA ALA A 251 -7.20 -18.23 13.72
C ALA A 251 -8.53 -17.43 13.65
N ARG A 252 -8.53 -16.22 13.07
CA ARG A 252 -9.69 -15.32 13.05
C ARG A 252 -10.49 -15.44 11.75
N GLU A 253 -11.25 -16.52 11.60
CA GLU A 253 -12.18 -16.68 10.47
C GLU A 253 -13.57 -16.06 10.74
N SER A 254 -14.25 -15.62 9.67
CA SER A 254 -15.63 -15.14 9.70
C SER A 254 -16.34 -15.44 8.38
N ALA A 255 -17.64 -15.16 8.26
CA ALA A 255 -18.36 -15.33 7.00
C ALA A 255 -17.68 -14.64 5.80
N SER A 256 -16.98 -13.53 6.05
CA SER A 256 -16.27 -12.74 5.05
C SER A 256 -14.74 -12.85 5.12
N LEU A 257 -14.20 -13.71 6.01
CA LEU A 257 -12.76 -13.82 6.25
C LEU A 257 -12.35 -15.29 6.36
N ARG A 258 -11.48 -15.76 5.47
CA ARG A 258 -11.10 -17.18 5.37
C ARG A 258 -9.58 -17.34 5.32
N ALA A 259 -9.09 -18.30 6.09
CA ALA A 259 -7.68 -18.63 6.21
C ALA A 259 -7.31 -19.80 5.29
N TYR A 260 -6.17 -19.68 4.61
CA TYR A 260 -5.59 -20.70 3.74
C TYR A 260 -4.14 -20.92 4.16
N PRO A 261 -3.86 -21.93 5.00
CA PRO A 261 -2.52 -22.21 5.49
C PRO A 261 -1.52 -22.50 4.37
N GLY A 262 -0.29 -22.02 4.53
CA GLY A 262 0.81 -22.32 3.64
C GLY A 262 1.20 -23.80 3.68
N ALA A 263 1.71 -24.32 2.57
CA ALA A 263 2.26 -25.67 2.51
C ALA A 263 3.48 -25.77 3.42
N ARG A 264 3.57 -26.86 4.18
CA ARG A 264 4.79 -27.17 4.95
C ARG A 264 5.91 -27.50 3.98
N LEU A 265 6.92 -26.65 3.92
CA LEU A 265 8.13 -26.94 3.15
C LEU A 265 8.96 -27.97 3.92
N ASN A 266 8.82 -29.25 3.53
CA ASN A 266 9.60 -30.34 4.09
C ASN A 266 11.08 -30.19 3.67
N GLY A 267 11.88 -29.57 4.54
CA GLY A 267 13.32 -29.81 4.69
C GLY A 267 14.28 -29.43 3.55
N ASN A 268 13.83 -28.96 2.38
CA ASN A 268 14.75 -28.55 1.32
C ASN A 268 14.46 -27.11 0.84
N PRO A 269 15.13 -26.09 1.41
CA PRO A 269 14.91 -24.68 1.10
C PRO A 269 15.50 -24.24 -0.25
N GLY A 270 15.94 -25.19 -1.08
CA GLY A 270 16.16 -24.92 -2.49
C GLY A 270 14.83 -24.59 -3.14
N ILE A 271 14.51 -23.29 -3.19
CA ILE A 271 13.50 -22.73 -4.08
C ILE A 271 13.93 -23.12 -5.51
N GLN A 272 13.60 -24.34 -5.93
CA GLN A 272 13.26 -24.60 -7.32
C GLN A 272 11.89 -23.92 -7.48
N ALA A 273 11.90 -22.59 -7.58
CA ALA A 273 10.84 -21.89 -8.27
C ALA A 273 10.76 -22.60 -9.60
N SER A 274 9.72 -23.41 -9.75
CA SER A 274 9.41 -24.09 -10.98
C SER A 274 9.38 -23.01 -12.05
N ARG A 275 10.48 -22.90 -12.80
CA ARG A 275 10.45 -22.45 -14.20
C ARG A 275 9.63 -23.50 -14.93
N SER A 276 8.35 -23.60 -14.59
CA SER A 276 7.36 -24.29 -15.40
C SER A 276 7.32 -23.48 -16.67
N ASN A 277 8.01 -24.01 -17.68
CA ASN A 277 8.02 -23.55 -19.04
C ASN A 277 6.58 -23.31 -19.50
N ILE A 278 6.10 -22.08 -19.34
CA ILE A 278 5.09 -21.49 -20.21
C ILE A 278 5.85 -21.06 -21.47
N SER A 279 6.34 -22.05 -22.21
CA SER A 279 6.96 -21.88 -23.52
C SER A 279 6.77 -23.19 -24.26
N GLY A 280 5.87 -23.15 -25.23
CA GLY A 280 5.66 -24.24 -26.15
C GLY A 280 6.82 -24.38 -27.12
N ARG A 281 7.21 -25.64 -27.34
CA ARG A 281 7.84 -26.22 -28.54
C ARG A 281 9.34 -25.97 -28.79
N ASN A 282 9.96 -27.13 -29.10
CA ASN A 282 11.16 -27.39 -29.90
C ASN A 282 12.52 -26.97 -29.32
N ALA A 283 13.27 -27.95 -28.81
CA ALA A 283 14.61 -28.24 -29.36
C ALA A 283 15.18 -29.57 -28.84
N SER A 284 15.99 -30.15 -29.72
CA SER A 284 16.60 -31.46 -29.74
C SER A 284 17.58 -31.76 -28.60
N ARG A 285 17.65 -33.07 -28.33
CA ARG A 285 18.52 -33.81 -27.43
C ARG A 285 19.99 -33.71 -27.86
N VAL A 286 20.85 -33.16 -27.00
CA VAL A 286 22.31 -33.38 -27.06
C VAL A 286 22.77 -33.90 -25.70
N SER A 287 23.31 -35.11 -25.74
CA SER A 287 23.92 -35.83 -24.62
C SER A 287 25.39 -35.47 -24.53
N SER A 288 25.86 -34.97 -23.38
CA SER A 288 27.27 -35.01 -23.03
C SER A 288 27.43 -35.34 -21.54
N THR A 289 28.11 -36.45 -21.31
CA THR A 289 28.55 -36.98 -20.03
C THR A 289 29.86 -36.29 -19.64
N GLY A 290 29.85 -35.58 -18.51
CA GLY A 290 31.05 -34.98 -17.93
C GLY A 290 31.01 -35.09 -16.41
N THR A 291 31.74 -36.08 -15.89
CA THR A 291 31.93 -36.34 -14.46
C THR A 291 33.03 -35.43 -13.94
N SER A 292 32.74 -34.55 -12.98
CA SER A 292 33.77 -33.88 -12.20
C SER A 292 33.33 -33.75 -10.74
N SER A 293 34.03 -34.52 -9.91
CA SER A 293 33.95 -34.55 -8.45
C SER A 293 34.82 -33.45 -7.85
N SER A 294 34.22 -32.50 -7.12
CA SER A 294 34.95 -31.63 -6.20
C SER A 294 34.24 -31.57 -4.84
N THR A 295 34.86 -32.24 -3.87
CA THR A 295 34.50 -32.20 -2.45
C THR A 295 35.08 -30.93 -1.83
N GLY A 296 34.28 -29.86 -1.81
CA GLY A 296 34.56 -28.63 -1.06
C GLY A 296 33.54 -28.46 0.07
N SER A 297 33.84 -29.05 1.23
CA SER A 297 33.03 -28.95 2.45
C SER A 297 33.22 -27.58 3.10
N SER A 298 32.46 -26.57 2.66
CA SER A 298 32.32 -25.31 3.39
C SER A 298 31.24 -25.44 4.46
N ASN A 299 31.65 -25.29 5.72
CA ASN A 299 30.77 -25.15 6.89
C ASN A 299 29.89 -23.89 6.74
N SER A 300 28.79 -24.00 5.98
CA SER A 300 27.69 -23.04 6.01
C SER A 300 26.80 -23.39 7.19
N SER A 301 26.75 -22.47 8.15
CA SER A 301 26.12 -22.64 9.44
C SER A 301 24.62 -22.99 9.36
N ASN A 302 24.21 -23.77 10.35
CA ASN A 302 22.95 -24.47 10.56
C ASN A 302 21.70 -23.55 10.75
N GLY A 303 21.64 -22.39 10.09
CA GLY A 303 20.56 -21.39 10.23
C GLY A 303 19.29 -21.69 9.43
N SER A 304 19.30 -22.72 8.58
CA SER A 304 18.25 -22.94 7.57
C SER A 304 16.96 -23.59 8.11
N ILE A 305 17.02 -24.35 9.20
CA ILE A 305 15.85 -25.11 9.71
C ILE A 305 14.90 -24.25 10.57
N LYS A 306 15.40 -23.20 11.25
CA LYS A 306 14.54 -22.34 12.09
C LYS A 306 13.61 -21.42 11.29
N GLY A 307 14.01 -20.99 10.08
CA GLY A 307 13.23 -20.05 9.27
C GLY A 307 11.85 -20.59 8.85
N ASN A 308 11.76 -21.87 8.46
CA ASN A 308 10.49 -22.44 7.97
C ASN A 308 9.42 -22.59 9.06
N ARG A 309 9.80 -22.69 10.35
CA ARG A 309 8.80 -22.83 11.42
C ARG A 309 8.05 -21.53 11.68
N ARG A 310 8.71 -20.37 11.52
CA ARG A 310 8.11 -19.06 11.77
C ARG A 310 7.15 -18.62 10.65
N LEU A 311 7.42 -19.01 9.40
CA LEU A 311 6.48 -18.73 8.30
C LEU A 311 5.12 -19.41 8.44
N GLY A 312 5.05 -20.51 9.19
CA GLY A 312 3.80 -21.21 9.47
C GLY A 312 3.02 -20.65 10.65
N ASP A 313 3.57 -19.66 11.36
CA ASP A 313 2.91 -18.96 12.47
C ASP A 313 1.62 -18.27 12.00
N GLU A 314 0.56 -18.34 12.81
CA GLU A 314 -0.76 -17.81 12.46
C GLU A 314 -0.79 -16.30 12.27
N ASP A 315 0.19 -15.55 12.79
CA ASP A 315 0.25 -14.09 12.68
C ASP A 315 1.14 -13.63 11.53
N ASN A 316 1.86 -14.56 10.90
CA ASN A 316 2.65 -14.33 9.68
C ASN A 316 1.82 -14.73 8.46
N LEU A 317 1.13 -13.77 7.83
CA LEU A 317 0.22 -14.04 6.71
C LEU A 317 0.26 -12.97 5.62
N ILE A 318 -0.19 -13.36 4.42
CA ILE A 318 -0.49 -12.47 3.31
C ILE A 318 -2.01 -12.22 3.29
N PHE A 319 -2.42 -10.98 3.46
CA PHE A 319 -3.81 -10.58 3.36
C PHE A 319 -4.17 -10.18 1.92
N VAL A 320 -5.20 -10.81 1.37
CA VAL A 320 -5.75 -10.53 0.04
C VAL A 320 -7.25 -10.22 0.13
N VAL A 321 -7.74 -9.34 -0.74
CA VAL A 321 -9.14 -8.89 -0.72
C VAL A 321 -9.75 -9.03 -2.10
N GLY A 322 -10.99 -9.52 -2.16
CA GLY A 322 -11.76 -9.66 -3.39
C GLY A 322 -13.24 -9.39 -3.18
N SER A 323 -13.97 -8.99 -4.23
CA SER A 323 -15.41 -8.76 -4.16
C SER A 323 -16.25 -10.04 -4.25
N ALA A 324 -15.63 -11.18 -4.52
CA ALA A 324 -16.26 -12.49 -4.70
C ALA A 324 -15.67 -13.51 -3.72
N PRO A 325 -16.42 -14.55 -3.33
CA PRO A 325 -15.84 -15.66 -2.57
C PRO A 325 -14.78 -16.37 -3.41
N LEU A 326 -13.78 -16.98 -2.76
CA LEU A 326 -12.66 -17.64 -3.45
C LEU A 326 -13.11 -18.72 -4.45
N SER A 327 -14.20 -19.43 -4.15
CA SER A 327 -14.78 -20.46 -5.02
C SER A 327 -15.30 -19.91 -6.35
N ALA A 328 -15.66 -18.63 -6.40
CA ALA A 328 -16.21 -17.95 -7.57
C ALA A 328 -15.16 -17.13 -8.35
N ASP A 329 -13.93 -17.02 -7.85
CA ASP A 329 -12.84 -16.30 -8.51
C ASP A 329 -11.67 -17.25 -8.83
N PRO A 330 -11.63 -17.84 -10.04
CA PRO A 330 -10.55 -18.74 -10.45
C PRO A 330 -9.17 -18.08 -10.47
N ALA A 331 -9.08 -16.78 -10.72
CA ALA A 331 -7.81 -16.07 -10.75
C ALA A 331 -7.26 -15.92 -9.33
N LEU A 332 -8.09 -15.46 -8.39
CA LEU A 332 -7.73 -15.39 -6.98
C LEU A 332 -7.41 -16.78 -6.41
N LYS A 333 -8.20 -17.81 -6.75
CA LYS A 333 -7.93 -19.19 -6.34
C LYS A 333 -6.54 -19.68 -6.77
N ARG A 334 -6.12 -19.40 -8.02
CA ARG A 334 -4.77 -19.73 -8.49
C ARG A 334 -3.69 -18.96 -7.74
N ARG A 335 -3.90 -17.67 -7.46
CA ARG A 335 -2.95 -16.85 -6.69
C ARG A 335 -2.78 -17.35 -5.25
N VAL A 336 -3.88 -17.63 -4.54
CA VAL A 336 -3.85 -18.21 -3.19
C VAL A 336 -3.10 -19.54 -3.21
N ALA A 337 -3.39 -20.41 -4.18
CA ALA A 337 -2.68 -21.69 -4.32
C ALA A 337 -1.17 -21.50 -4.57
N ALA A 338 -0.76 -20.53 -5.39
CA ALA A 338 0.64 -20.24 -5.64
C ALA A 338 1.36 -19.70 -4.38
N LEU A 339 0.72 -18.81 -3.63
CA LEU A 339 1.24 -18.30 -2.36
C LEU A 339 1.36 -19.41 -1.32
N ASN A 340 0.34 -20.26 -1.18
CA ASN A 340 0.41 -21.40 -0.27
C ASN A 340 1.49 -22.40 -0.69
N ALA A 341 1.68 -22.65 -1.99
CA ALA A 341 2.77 -23.49 -2.48
C ALA A 341 4.16 -22.89 -2.18
N ALA A 342 4.27 -21.56 -2.11
CA ALA A 342 5.46 -20.87 -1.63
C ALA A 342 5.61 -20.89 -0.09
N GLY A 343 4.74 -21.61 0.63
CA GLY A 343 4.76 -21.73 2.09
C GLY A 343 4.23 -20.51 2.84
N LEU A 344 3.51 -19.61 2.15
CA LEU A 344 2.90 -18.43 2.76
C LEU A 344 1.47 -18.75 3.22
N ASN A 345 1.15 -18.40 4.47
CA ASN A 345 -0.22 -18.32 4.95
C ASN A 345 -0.96 -17.20 4.21
N VAL A 346 -2.22 -17.43 3.86
CA VAL A 346 -3.04 -16.41 3.19
C VAL A 346 -4.35 -16.22 3.92
N MET A 347 -4.69 -14.97 4.19
CA MET A 347 -6.01 -14.56 4.68
C MET A 347 -6.77 -13.85 3.56
N HIS A 348 -7.92 -14.39 3.17
CA HIS A 348 -8.79 -13.77 2.17
C HIS A 348 -9.99 -13.09 2.83
N LYS A 349 -10.16 -11.79 2.59
CA LYS A 349 -11.37 -11.04 2.90
C LYS A 349 -12.26 -10.91 1.66
N GLN A 350 -13.48 -11.42 1.75
CA GLN A 350 -14.54 -11.13 0.79
C GLN A 350 -15.19 -9.79 1.14
N LEU A 351 -15.10 -8.82 0.25
CA LEU A 351 -15.71 -7.51 0.41
C LEU A 351 -17.17 -7.52 -0.04
N ASN A 352 -18.04 -6.85 0.70
CA ASN A 352 -19.43 -6.57 0.36
C ASN A 352 -19.80 -5.12 0.75
N SER A 353 -21.08 -4.76 0.62
CA SER A 353 -21.55 -3.41 0.93
C SER A 353 -21.49 -3.04 2.41
N THR A 354 -21.46 -4.01 3.32
CA THR A 354 -21.60 -3.80 4.77
C THR A 354 -20.29 -3.93 5.55
N ASN A 355 -19.25 -4.55 4.98
CA ASN A 355 -17.97 -4.79 5.64
C ASN A 355 -16.78 -3.97 5.09
N PHE A 356 -17.07 -2.93 4.30
CA PHE A 356 -16.09 -1.95 3.83
C PHE A 356 -15.61 -1.08 5.00
N ASP A 357 -14.33 -1.19 5.37
CA ASP A 357 -13.75 -0.50 6.51
C ASP A 357 -12.82 0.67 6.14
N CYS A 358 -12.72 0.98 4.85
CA CYS A 358 -11.87 2.07 4.33
C CYS A 358 -10.37 1.88 4.58
N SER A 359 -9.93 0.64 4.79
CA SER A 359 -8.53 0.27 4.59
C SER A 359 -8.12 0.36 3.14
N LEU A 360 -6.81 0.47 2.89
CA LEU A 360 -6.29 0.49 1.53
C LEU A 360 -6.70 -0.77 0.77
N SER A 361 -6.67 -1.93 1.43
CA SER A 361 -7.04 -3.22 0.84
C SER A 361 -8.48 -3.23 0.34
N ASP A 362 -9.40 -2.75 1.17
CA ASP A 362 -10.81 -2.64 0.85
C ASP A 362 -11.05 -1.64 -0.28
N TYR A 363 -10.34 -0.50 -0.24
CA TYR A 363 -10.45 0.54 -1.24
C TYR A 363 -9.98 0.05 -2.61
N VAL A 364 -8.80 -0.59 -2.70
CA VAL A 364 -8.27 -1.15 -3.95
C VAL A 364 -9.23 -2.19 -4.54
N ALA A 365 -9.76 -3.10 -3.71
CA ALA A 365 -10.71 -4.12 -4.15
C ALA A 365 -12.05 -3.52 -4.62
N ARG A 366 -12.63 -2.60 -3.83
CA ARG A 366 -13.91 -1.93 -4.14
C ARG A 366 -13.85 -1.18 -5.46
N HIS A 367 -12.74 -0.48 -5.68
CA HIS A 367 -12.55 0.40 -6.82
C HIS A 367 -11.83 -0.26 -7.99
N ARG A 368 -11.53 -1.57 -7.89
CA ARG A 368 -10.88 -2.39 -8.92
C ARG A 368 -9.57 -1.77 -9.43
N LEU A 369 -8.75 -1.27 -8.51
CA LEU A 369 -7.50 -0.57 -8.85
C LEU A 369 -6.34 -1.51 -9.16
N GLY A 370 -6.53 -2.82 -9.01
CA GLY A 370 -5.53 -3.83 -9.31
C GLY A 370 -5.52 -4.93 -8.25
N GLU A 371 -4.43 -5.69 -8.25
CA GLU A 371 -4.14 -6.65 -7.19
C GLU A 371 -3.61 -5.91 -5.94
N TYR A 372 -3.90 -6.47 -4.78
CA TYR A 372 -3.43 -5.96 -3.50
C TYR A 372 -2.89 -7.10 -2.64
N TYR A 373 -1.74 -6.88 -2.03
CA TYR A 373 -1.18 -7.77 -1.03
C TYR A 373 -0.71 -6.96 0.18
N ASN A 374 -1.16 -7.37 1.36
CA ASN A 374 -0.63 -6.88 2.62
C ASN A 374 0.13 -8.02 3.30
N ILE A 375 1.35 -7.74 3.74
CA ILE A 375 2.18 -8.69 4.49
C ILE A 375 2.11 -8.32 5.97
N GLU A 376 1.45 -9.17 6.73
CA GLU A 376 1.34 -9.09 8.18
C GLU A 376 2.38 -10.04 8.78
N ALA A 377 3.32 -9.53 9.56
CA ALA A 377 4.30 -10.34 10.26
C ALA A 377 4.37 -9.98 11.75
N GLU A 378 4.76 -10.93 12.59
CA GLU A 378 4.96 -10.70 14.02
C GLU A 378 5.92 -9.52 14.27
N HIS A 379 5.53 -8.63 15.18
CA HIS A 379 6.32 -7.47 15.56
C HIS A 379 7.73 -7.88 16.03
N GLY A 380 8.76 -7.25 15.47
CA GLY A 380 10.16 -7.58 15.75
C GLY A 380 10.71 -8.76 14.95
N ASP A 381 9.89 -9.51 14.20
CA ASP A 381 10.34 -10.64 13.38
C ASP A 381 10.78 -10.21 11.97
N ARG A 382 11.83 -9.39 11.93
CA ARG A 382 12.41 -8.87 10.70
C ARG A 382 12.76 -9.96 9.69
N GLN A 383 13.33 -11.06 10.17
CA GLN A 383 13.82 -12.14 9.32
C GLN A 383 12.66 -12.86 8.60
N THR A 384 11.58 -13.16 9.32
CA THR A 384 10.43 -13.82 8.71
C THR A 384 9.71 -12.88 7.75
N GLN A 385 9.52 -11.61 8.10
CA GLN A 385 8.88 -10.65 7.21
C GLN A 385 9.68 -10.46 5.90
N GLN A 386 11.00 -10.41 5.98
CA GLN A 386 11.87 -10.40 4.79
C GLN A 386 11.67 -11.66 3.93
N GLN A 387 11.63 -12.86 4.54
CA GLN A 387 11.37 -14.10 3.80
C GLN A 387 9.98 -14.12 3.16
N MET A 388 8.98 -13.54 3.81
CA MET A 388 7.64 -13.41 3.25
C MET A 388 7.62 -12.52 2.01
N VAL A 389 8.28 -11.36 2.07
CA VAL A 389 8.46 -10.46 0.93
C VAL A 389 9.13 -11.17 -0.24
N GLU A 390 10.27 -11.82 0.01
CA GLU A 390 11.04 -12.50 -1.04
C GLU A 390 10.22 -13.59 -1.75
N ARG A 391 9.45 -14.36 -0.99
CA ARG A 391 8.57 -15.41 -1.53
C ARG A 391 7.39 -14.83 -2.29
N LEU A 392 6.75 -13.77 -1.78
CA LEU A 392 5.68 -13.07 -2.48
C LEU A 392 6.18 -12.53 -3.82
N LEU A 393 7.29 -11.79 -3.82
CA LEU A 393 7.86 -11.21 -5.03
C LEU A 393 8.26 -12.29 -6.04
N ALA A 394 8.81 -13.42 -5.58
CA ALA A 394 9.09 -14.56 -6.45
C ALA A 394 7.82 -15.15 -7.09
N VAL A 395 6.71 -15.28 -6.34
CA VAL A 395 5.41 -15.71 -6.89
C VAL A 395 4.87 -14.72 -7.92
N LEU A 396 5.13 -13.42 -7.71
CA LEU A 396 4.74 -12.36 -8.64
C LEU A 396 5.68 -12.22 -9.85
N GLY A 397 6.76 -13.01 -9.91
CA GLY A 397 7.77 -12.92 -10.98
C GLY A 397 8.60 -11.63 -10.92
N ILE A 398 8.68 -10.99 -9.75
CA ILE A 398 9.50 -9.80 -9.52
C ILE A 398 10.89 -10.26 -9.10
N GLU A 399 11.87 -10.01 -9.95
CA GLU A 399 13.25 -10.43 -9.74
C GLU A 399 14.01 -9.42 -8.89
N ARG A 400 14.93 -9.94 -8.05
CA ARG A 400 15.88 -9.12 -7.31
C ARG A 400 16.82 -8.44 -8.30
N LEU A 401 17.15 -7.17 -8.05
CA LEU A 401 18.23 -6.50 -8.74
C LEU A 401 19.50 -7.35 -8.60
N SER A 402 20.17 -7.61 -9.72
CA SER A 402 21.43 -8.33 -9.68
C SER A 402 22.37 -7.58 -8.75
N ALA A 403 22.90 -8.27 -7.73
CA ALA A 403 23.92 -7.69 -6.87
C ALA A 403 24.97 -7.05 -7.78
N PRO A 404 25.42 -5.81 -7.49
CA PRO A 404 26.52 -5.23 -8.22
C PRO A 404 27.61 -6.30 -8.27
N ARG A 405 27.97 -6.73 -9.49
CA ARG A 405 29.08 -7.66 -9.63
C ARG A 405 30.22 -6.98 -8.91
N THR A 406 30.63 -7.52 -7.75
CA THR A 406 31.80 -7.03 -7.05
C THR A 406 32.88 -7.06 -8.11
N SER A 407 33.30 -5.87 -8.54
CA SER A 407 34.32 -5.72 -9.55
C SER A 407 35.47 -6.56 -9.04
N SER A 408 35.84 -7.55 -9.84
CA SER A 408 36.89 -8.50 -9.48
C SER A 408 38.06 -7.69 -8.91
N PRO A 409 38.58 -8.01 -7.72
CA PRO A 409 39.72 -7.28 -7.16
C PRO A 409 40.94 -7.30 -8.10
N PHE A 410 40.92 -8.16 -9.13
CA PHE A 410 41.93 -8.26 -10.18
C PHE A 410 41.74 -7.31 -11.38
N LEU A 411 40.63 -6.58 -11.48
CA LEU A 411 40.36 -5.61 -12.56
C LEU A 411 40.52 -4.15 -12.13
N GLN A 412 41.01 -3.90 -10.92
CA GLN A 412 41.50 -2.58 -10.49
C GLN A 412 43.01 -2.53 -10.76
N GLN A 413 43.42 -2.26 -12.00
CA GLN A 413 44.80 -1.92 -12.35
C GLN A 413 44.89 -0.47 -12.83
#